data_AF-A0A5D0J623-F1
#
_entry.id   AF-A0A5D0J623-F1
#
_cell.length_a   1.000
_cell.length_b   1.000
_cell.length_c   1.000
_cell.angle_alpha   90.00
_cell.angle_beta   90.00
_cell.angle_gamma   90.00
#
_symmetry.space_group_name_H-M   'P 1'
#
loop_
_entity.id
_entity.type
_entity.pdbx_description
1 polymer ?
#
loop_
_entity_poly.entity_id
_entity_poly.type
_entity_poly.pdbx_seq_one_letter_code
_entity_poly.pdbx_strand_id
1 'polypeptide(L)'
;VDIDNLIISQPDNGEQALEIADNLIRSGAIDIVVVDSVAALTPKSEIEGEMGDSKMGLHARLMSQALRKLTASISKTNCTV
;
A
#
# COMPACT_ATOMS: atom_id res chain seq x y z
N VAL A 1 21.29 -3.41 -12.46
CA VAL A 1 20.23 -3.07 -11.49
C VAL A 1 20.93 -2.35 -10.36
N ASP A 2 20.44 -1.16 -10.00
CA ASP A 2 20.99 -0.36 -8.90
C ASP A 2 20.24 -0.71 -7.62
N ILE A 3 20.88 -1.50 -6.76
CA ILE A 3 20.27 -2.01 -5.52
C ILE A 3 20.45 -1.01 -4.38
N ASP A 4 21.54 -0.23 -4.41
CA ASP A 4 21.88 0.70 -3.33
C ASP A 4 20.91 1.88 -3.27
N ASN A 5 20.37 2.29 -4.42
CA ASN A 5 19.36 3.34 -4.52
C ASN A 5 17.91 2.82 -4.48
N LEU A 6 17.70 1.51 -4.30
CA LEU A 6 16.36 0.93 -4.22
C LEU A 6 15.79 1.09 -2.81
N ILE A 7 14.72 1.87 -2.68
CA ILE A 7 13.98 1.99 -1.42
C ILE A 7 13.14 0.74 -1.19
N ILE A 8 13.30 0.12 -0.03
CA ILE A 8 12.55 -1.07 0.38
C ILE A 8 11.77 -0.75 1.65
N SER A 9 10.51 -1.18 1.69
CA SER A 9 9.67 -1.13 2.88
C SER A 9 9.04 -2.49 3.12
N GLN A 10 9.10 -2.97 4.37
CA GLN A 10 8.43 -4.18 4.84
C GLN A 10 7.39 -3.80 5.90
N PRO A 11 6.16 -3.45 5.47
CA PRO A 11 5.12 -3.01 6.39
C PRO A 11 4.51 -4.20 7.16
N ASP A 12 4.05 -3.92 8.37
CA ASP A 12 3.41 -4.87 9.28
C ASP A 12 1.95 -5.18 8.88
N ASN A 13 1.28 -4.26 8.17
CA ASN A 13 -0.11 -4.41 7.73
C ASN A 13 -0.40 -3.61 6.43
N GLY A 14 -1.53 -3.92 5.79
CA GLY A 14 -1.96 -3.32 4.53
C GLY A 14 -2.21 -1.81 4.62
N GLU A 15 -2.75 -1.31 5.72
CA GLU A 15 -2.95 0.13 5.93
C GLU A 15 -1.63 0.89 5.92
N GLN A 16 -0.64 0.40 6.68
CA GLN A 16 0.69 0.99 6.75
C GLN A 16 1.39 0.94 5.39
N ALA A 17 1.30 -0.19 4.67
CA ALA A 17 1.87 -0.34 3.34
C ALA A 17 1.37 0.74 2.37
N LEU A 18 0.05 0.94 2.33
CA LEU A 18 -0.61 1.89 1.43
C LEU A 18 -0.33 3.34 1.86
N GLU A 19 -0.19 3.61 3.15
CA GLU A 19 0.20 4.93 3.67
C GLU A 19 1.65 5.29 3.33
N ILE A 20 2.57 4.32 3.41
CA ILE A 20 3.97 4.51 2.98
C ILE A 20 4.02 4.82 1.48
N ALA A 21 3.34 4.01 0.66
CA ALA A 21 3.28 4.26 -0.79
C ALA A 21 2.75 5.66 -1.11
N ASP A 22 1.66 6.06 -0.45
CA ASP A 22 1.01 7.36 -0.63
C ASP A 22 1.90 8.54 -0.21
N ASN A 23 2.70 8.38 0.85
CA ASN A 23 3.69 9.36 1.28
C ASN A 23 4.87 9.47 0.30
N LEU A 24 5.37 8.34 -0.21
CA LEU A 24 6.43 8.30 -1.22
C LEU A 24 5.98 8.98 -2.51
N ILE A 25 4.78 8.68 -2.99
CA ILE A 25 4.18 9.31 -4.17
C ILE A 25 4.06 10.82 -3.95
N ARG A 26 3.48 11.25 -2.83
CA ARG A 26 3.31 12.69 -2.52
C ARG A 26 4.62 13.47 -2.44
N SER A 27 5.73 12.82 -2.10
CA SER A 27 7.03 13.50 -2.06
C SER A 27 7.47 13.99 -3.44
N GLY A 28 6.95 13.40 -4.52
CA GLY A 28 7.38 13.69 -5.90
C GLY A 28 8.81 13.24 -6.21
N ALA A 29 9.47 12.54 -5.28
CA ALA A 29 10.85 12.08 -5.46
C ALA A 29 10.94 10.66 -6.07
N ILE A 30 9.81 9.98 -6.24
CA ILE A 30 9.74 8.57 -6.67
C ILE A 30 8.90 8.47 -7.95
N ASP A 31 9.50 7.96 -9.02
CA ASP A 31 8.83 7.78 -10.31
C ASP A 31 8.03 6.46 -10.38
N ILE A 32 8.46 5.42 -9.66
CA ILE A 32 7.85 4.09 -9.68
C ILE A 32 7.78 3.51 -8.27
N VAL A 33 6.61 3.03 -7.87
CA VAL A 33 6.39 2.22 -6.67
C VAL A 33 5.84 0.88 -7.08
N VAL A 34 6.34 -0.21 -6.51
CA VAL A 34 5.83 -1.58 -6.77
C VAL A 34 5.31 -2.17 -5.47
N VAL A 35 4.10 -2.73 -5.53
CA VAL A 35 3.51 -3.49 -4.41
C VAL A 35 3.65 -4.97 -4.69
N ASP A 36 4.51 -5.63 -3.92
CA ASP A 36 4.69 -7.08 -3.94
C ASP A 36 4.27 -7.66 -2.58
N SER A 37 3.02 -8.10 -2.39
CA SER A 37 1.92 -8.20 -3.36
C SER A 37 0.60 -7.74 -2.76
N VAL A 38 -0.42 -7.49 -3.60
CA VAL A 38 -1.76 -7.09 -3.12
C VAL A 38 -2.36 -8.13 -2.16
N ALA A 39 -2.14 -9.43 -2.41
CA ALA A 39 -2.65 -10.49 -1.54
C ALA A 39 -2.06 -10.44 -0.12
N ALA A 40 -0.86 -9.87 0.04
CA ALA A 40 -0.18 -9.71 1.32
C ALA A 40 -0.56 -8.41 2.06
N LEU A 41 -1.41 -7.55 1.47
CA LEU A 41 -1.93 -6.35 2.14
C LEU A 41 -3.02 -6.72 3.15
N THR A 42 -2.64 -7.46 4.19
CA THR A 42 -3.56 -7.92 5.22
C THR A 42 -3.97 -6.76 6.12
N PRO A 43 -5.27 -6.46 6.26
CA PRO A 43 -5.75 -5.41 7.16
C PRO A 43 -5.28 -5.66 8.59
N LYS A 44 -4.93 -4.60 9.31
CA LYS A 44 -4.48 -4.69 10.72
C LYS A 44 -5.46 -5.48 11.59
N SER A 45 -6.75 -5.21 11.45
CA SER A 45 -7.76 -5.92 12.23
C SER A 45 -7.87 -7.40 11.88
N GLU A 46 -7.44 -7.84 10.70
CA GLU A 46 -7.35 -9.27 10.35
C GLU A 46 -6.12 -9.93 11.01
N ILE A 47 -4.98 -9.23 11.04
CA ILE A 47 -3.75 -9.69 11.72
C ILE A 47 -3.96 -9.83 13.24
N GLU A 48 -4.69 -8.90 13.86
CA GLU A 48 -5.01 -8.92 15.29
C GLU A 48 -6.17 -9.86 15.64
N GLY A 49 -6.85 -10.43 14.64
CA GLY A 49 -7.97 -11.35 14.82
C GLY A 49 -7.55 -12.80 15.00
N GLU A 50 -8.53 -13.68 15.20
CA GLU A 50 -8.31 -15.12 15.20
C GLU A 50 -8.49 -15.70 13.79
N MET A 51 -7.71 -16.74 13.47
CA MET A 51 -7.85 -17.45 12.20
C MET A 51 -9.21 -18.13 12.14
N GLY A 52 -10.00 -17.81 11.10
CA GLY A 52 -11.37 -18.31 10.93
C GLY A 52 -12.45 -17.27 11.25
N ASP A 53 -12.07 -16.12 11.81
CA ASP A 53 -12.98 -14.99 11.98
C ASP A 53 -13.54 -14.52 10.63
N SER A 54 -14.87 -14.40 10.55
CA SER A 54 -15.52 -13.88 9.35
C SER A 54 -15.37 -12.35 9.27
N LYS A 55 -14.38 -11.89 8.50
CA LYS A 55 -14.16 -10.46 8.18
C LYS A 55 -14.42 -10.17 6.70
N MET A 56 -15.64 -10.49 6.25
CA MET A 56 -16.01 -10.38 4.84
C MET A 56 -15.82 -8.96 4.29
N GLY A 57 -15.12 -8.85 3.16
CA GLY A 57 -14.97 -7.61 2.42
C GLY A 57 -14.04 -6.58 3.05
N LEU A 58 -13.33 -6.91 4.13
CA LEU A 58 -12.40 -5.99 4.79
C LEU A 58 -11.26 -5.58 3.84
N HIS A 59 -10.62 -6.55 3.19
CA HIS A 59 -9.58 -6.31 2.19
C HIS A 59 -10.08 -5.42 1.04
N ALA A 60 -11.27 -5.72 0.49
CA ALA A 60 -11.85 -4.93 -0.60
C ALA A 60 -12.15 -3.48 -0.20
N ARG A 61 -12.62 -3.26 1.04
CA ARG A 61 -12.87 -1.92 1.59
C ARG A 61 -11.58 -1.14 1.79
N LEU A 62 -10.55 -1.78 2.35
CA LEU A 62 -9.21 -1.21 2.50
C LEU A 62 -8.69 -0.72 1.14
N MET A 63 -8.69 -1.60 0.14
CA MET A 63 -8.23 -1.28 -1.22
C MET A 63 -9.05 -0.16 -1.86
N SER A 64 -10.39 -0.19 -1.73
CA SER A 64 -11.25 0.87 -2.29
C SER A 64 -10.97 2.25 -1.70
N GLN A 65 -10.64 2.32 -0.40
CA GLN A 65 -10.29 3.56 0.27
C GLN A 65 -8.88 4.01 -0.12
N ALA A 66 -7.91 3.11 -0.10
CA ALA A 66 -6.52 3.41 -0.44
C ALA A 66 -6.36 3.84 -1.89
N LEU A 67 -6.91 3.10 -2.85
CA LEU A 67 -6.84 3.44 -4.26
C LEU A 67 -7.47 4.79 -4.57
N ARG A 68 -8.58 5.15 -3.90
CA ARG A 68 -9.19 6.47 -4.04
C ARG A 68 -8.23 7.60 -3.64
N LYS A 69 -7.46 7.41 -2.57
CA LYS A 69 -6.45 8.37 -2.10
C LYS A 69 -5.24 8.40 -3.02
N LEU A 70 -4.70 7.23 -3.37
CA LEU A 70 -3.53 7.06 -4.22
C LEU A 70 -3.74 7.66 -5.62
N THR A 71 -4.89 7.43 -6.26
CA THR A 71 -5.20 8.00 -7.59
C THR A 71 -5.10 9.53 -7.60
N ALA A 72 -5.52 10.18 -6.51
CA ALA A 72 -5.43 11.64 -6.39
C ALA A 72 -3.98 12.14 -6.20
N SER A 73 -3.11 11.33 -5.61
CA SER A 73 -1.69 11.63 -5.41
C SER A 73 -0.84 11.31 -6.65
N ILE A 74 -1.12 10.18 -7.31
CA ILE A 74 -0.48 9.74 -8.56
C ILE A 74 -0.67 10.77 -9.66
N SER A 75 -1.89 11.27 -9.84
CA SER A 75 -2.21 12.26 -10.88
C SER A 75 -1.45 13.59 -10.77
N LYS A 76 -0.84 13.87 -9.61
CA LYS A 76 -0.08 15.12 -9.35
C LYS A 76 1.43 14.95 -9.48
N THR A 77 1.93 13.72 -9.49
CA THR A 77 3.36 13.42 -9.22
C THR A 77 4.04 12.67 -10.36
N ASN A 78 3.31 12.35 -11.45
CA ASN A 78 3.78 11.51 -12.55
C ASN A 78 4.34 10.14 -12.12
N CYS A 79 4.08 9.73 -10.88
CA CYS A 79 4.49 8.44 -10.34
C CYS A 79 3.64 7.31 -10.94
N THR A 80 4.23 6.15 -11.21
CA THR A 80 3.54 4.92 -11.60
C THR A 80 3.52 3.94 -10.42
N VAL A 81 2.36 3.31 -10.19
CA VAL A 81 2.12 2.33 -9.12
C VAL A 81 1.49 1.07 -9.69
#